data_AF-A0A355UDH5-F1
#
_entry.id   AF-A0A355UDH5-F1
#
_cell.length_a   1.000
_cell.length_b   1.000
_cell.length_c   1.000
_cell.angle_alpha   90.00
_cell.angle_beta   90.00
_cell.angle_gamma   90.00
#
_symmetry.space_group_name_H-M   'P 1'
#
loop_
_entity.id
_entity.type
_entity.pdbx_description
1 polymer ?
#
loop_
_entity_poly.entity_id
_entity_poly.type
_entity_poly.pdbx_seq_one_letter_code
_entity_poly.pdbx_strand_id
1 'polypeptide(L)'
;IELYEEFELGKKKIVKLIDIDKAGNLEYFKIDIKEDLDALNRLQLNIEMFNKIIEKEKKISHNHKSKDTKLETLINQIIEKQKSGNNNNNQKVLIFTTYMDTAEYLLEQLSSRGFKNIAMVSGQGAKIGNDPIIHKNIEFILERFAPYTKLFKEKEWVGFEKSNNNLSSLEEYNEWQIWLSENDKRNYENLLNPIDILIATDVLSEGQNLQDCDMVINYDIHWNPVRIIQRLGRIDRLGSINKSIWGVNFWPSDNINTYLNLQKRVEQRMAAMTLVGAEVDKNFSDSFKNILDDDSINIKQQNKMIEQMQTTWEDIEVNDETLGFDKLSLEQFRNDLNNELIDKVNYYRSMPNALYTGFKQENNNEGIIAFLGYPKKDFKNKSYKYFELIYIDKEGNEVLSNQKEVLEFLSIHKELCRYVDPRIDNGEKETIESLSNSLNKWFENKIKNVEKDEFGNEKSTMSDAGKDILNKLKQGNKKIIDKIKTEGPIESYYSKDKYDLITWFIVS
;
A
#
# COMPACT_ATOMS: atom_id res chain seq x y z
N ILE A 1 9.90 -24.02 -43.40
CA ILE A 1 10.18 -24.68 -42.11
C ILE A 1 11.35 -23.97 -41.42
N GLU A 2 12.46 -23.67 -42.12
CA GLU A 2 13.56 -22.84 -41.58
C GLU A 2 13.17 -21.39 -41.20
N LEU A 3 12.14 -20.79 -41.82
CA LEU A 3 11.71 -19.41 -41.51
C LEU A 3 11.02 -19.22 -40.14
N TYR A 4 10.59 -20.30 -39.48
CA TYR A 4 9.82 -20.22 -38.23
C TYR A 4 10.69 -20.41 -36.97
N GLU A 5 11.95 -20.82 -37.12
CA GLU A 5 12.84 -21.11 -35.99
C GLU A 5 13.42 -19.85 -35.33
N GLU A 6 13.47 -18.73 -36.07
CA GLU A 6 14.05 -17.47 -35.58
C GLU A 6 13.04 -16.50 -34.93
N PHE A 7 11.73 -16.76 -35.07
CA PHE A 7 10.71 -15.84 -34.55
C PHE A 7 10.39 -16.11 -33.07
N GLU A 8 10.91 -15.23 -32.23
CA GLU A 8 10.75 -15.20 -30.77
C GLU A 8 9.78 -14.08 -30.34
N LEU A 9 8.81 -14.41 -29.48
CA LEU A 9 7.76 -13.50 -29.02
C LEU A 9 7.86 -13.27 -27.50
N GLY A 10 7.81 -12.01 -27.06
CA GLY A 10 7.79 -11.61 -25.65
C GLY A 10 9.14 -11.15 -25.08
N LYS A 11 9.12 -10.16 -24.16
CA LYS A 11 10.33 -9.57 -23.55
C LYS A 11 10.84 -10.28 -22.28
N LYS A 12 9.92 -10.80 -21.45
CA LYS A 12 10.24 -11.49 -20.17
C LYS A 12 10.13 -13.01 -20.24
N LYS A 13 9.23 -13.53 -21.08
CA LYS A 13 9.09 -14.94 -21.41
C LYS A 13 9.07 -15.05 -22.91
N ILE A 14 10.15 -15.60 -23.44
CA ILE A 14 10.33 -15.77 -24.89
C ILE A 14 9.61 -17.05 -25.29
N VAL A 15 8.67 -16.94 -26.22
CA VAL A 15 7.94 -18.06 -26.81
C VAL A 15 8.32 -18.13 -28.29
N LYS A 16 8.78 -19.30 -28.75
CA LYS A 16 9.12 -19.49 -30.17
C LYS A 16 7.87 -19.84 -30.96
N LEU A 17 7.75 -19.28 -32.16
CA LEU A 17 6.59 -19.56 -33.02
C LEU A 17 6.48 -21.05 -33.37
N ILE A 18 7.60 -21.76 -33.51
CA ILE A 18 7.66 -23.21 -33.74
C ILE A 18 6.98 -24.00 -32.61
N ASP A 19 7.02 -23.54 -31.36
CA ASP A 19 6.41 -24.23 -30.22
C ASP A 19 4.88 -24.08 -30.23
N ILE A 20 4.39 -22.94 -30.74
CA ILE A 20 2.96 -22.69 -30.96
C ILE A 20 2.45 -23.55 -32.11
N ASP A 21 3.23 -23.69 -33.18
CA ASP A 21 2.91 -24.54 -34.33
C ASP A 21 2.91 -26.03 -33.99
N LYS A 22 3.93 -26.50 -33.24
CA LYS A 22 3.98 -27.88 -32.71
C LYS A 22 2.79 -28.21 -31.80
N ALA A 23 2.25 -27.23 -31.09
CA ALA A 23 1.06 -27.38 -30.27
C ALA A 23 -0.26 -27.39 -31.07
N GLY A 24 -0.22 -27.20 -32.41
CA GLY A 24 -1.40 -27.15 -33.27
C GLY A 24 -2.23 -25.87 -33.15
N ASN A 25 -1.70 -24.85 -32.47
CA ASN A 25 -2.45 -23.63 -32.13
C ASN A 25 -2.10 -22.43 -33.03
N LEU A 26 -1.32 -22.63 -34.09
CA LEU A 26 -0.84 -21.53 -34.93
C LEU A 26 -1.99 -20.75 -35.61
N GLU A 27 -3.03 -21.43 -36.07
CA GLU A 27 -4.18 -20.77 -36.70
C GLU A 27 -5.02 -19.98 -35.69
N TYR A 28 -5.22 -20.49 -34.47
CA TYR A 28 -5.87 -19.74 -33.39
C TYR A 28 -5.07 -18.50 -33.02
N PHE A 29 -3.75 -18.63 -32.88
CA PHE A 29 -2.85 -17.52 -32.58
C PHE A 29 -2.89 -16.42 -33.65
N LYS A 30 -2.98 -16.79 -34.93
CA LYS A 30 -3.16 -15.81 -36.03
C LYS A 30 -4.50 -15.07 -35.94
N ILE A 31 -5.57 -15.78 -35.56
CA ILE A 31 -6.90 -15.18 -35.37
C ILE A 31 -6.84 -14.19 -34.21
N ASP A 32 -6.30 -14.59 -33.05
CA ASP A 32 -6.17 -13.73 -31.87
C ASP A 32 -5.35 -12.47 -32.18
N ILE A 33 -4.20 -12.59 -32.85
CA ILE A 33 -3.40 -11.43 -33.28
C ILE A 33 -4.20 -10.52 -34.20
N LYS A 34 -4.98 -11.09 -35.12
CA LYS A 34 -5.80 -10.30 -36.04
C LYS A 34 -6.89 -9.54 -35.27
N GLU A 35 -7.52 -10.17 -34.29
CA GLU A 35 -8.49 -9.52 -33.40
C GLU A 35 -7.83 -8.39 -32.58
N ASP A 36 -6.64 -8.62 -32.05
CA ASP A 36 -5.85 -7.60 -31.35
C ASP A 36 -5.50 -6.42 -32.26
N LEU A 37 -5.07 -6.69 -33.50
CA LEU A 37 -4.79 -5.65 -34.50
C LEU A 37 -6.05 -4.86 -34.85
N ASP A 38 -7.18 -5.53 -35.03
CA ASP A 38 -8.46 -4.87 -35.29
C ASP A 38 -8.91 -4.02 -34.09
N ALA A 39 -8.70 -4.49 -32.86
CA ALA A 39 -8.96 -3.73 -31.64
C ALA A 39 -8.06 -2.49 -31.52
N LEU A 40 -6.76 -2.63 -31.79
CA LEU A 40 -5.80 -1.52 -31.80
C LEU A 40 -6.13 -0.49 -32.88
N ASN A 41 -6.49 -0.95 -34.09
CA ASN A 41 -6.93 -0.06 -35.17
C ASN A 41 -8.19 0.72 -34.79
N ARG A 42 -9.17 0.07 -34.15
CA ARG A 42 -10.37 0.75 -33.63
C ARG A 42 -10.01 1.76 -32.55
N LEU A 43 -9.10 1.42 -31.64
CA LEU A 43 -8.63 2.33 -30.59
C LEU A 43 -7.98 3.58 -31.22
N GLN A 44 -7.06 3.38 -32.17
CA GLN A 44 -6.39 4.46 -32.87
C GLN A 44 -7.40 5.38 -33.59
N LEU A 45 -8.33 4.81 -34.35
CA LEU A 45 -9.38 5.59 -35.04
C LEU A 45 -10.23 6.40 -34.06
N ASN A 46 -10.61 5.81 -32.93
CA ASN A 46 -11.38 6.50 -31.89
C ASN A 46 -10.58 7.66 -31.27
N ILE A 47 -9.29 7.46 -30.99
CA ILE A 47 -8.40 8.51 -30.48
C ILE A 47 -8.26 9.65 -31.50
N GLU A 48 -8.05 9.33 -32.78
CA GLU A 48 -7.96 10.34 -33.84
C GLU A 48 -9.27 11.13 -34.01
N MET A 49 -10.42 10.45 -33.95
CA MET A 49 -11.73 11.10 -33.98
C MET A 49 -11.92 12.02 -32.77
N PHE A 50 -11.51 11.58 -31.59
CA PHE A 50 -11.58 12.36 -30.36
C PHE A 50 -10.68 13.60 -30.43
N ASN A 51 -9.43 13.44 -30.87
CA ASN A 51 -8.49 14.55 -31.06
C ASN A 51 -9.05 15.59 -32.04
N LYS A 52 -9.67 15.16 -33.15
CA LYS A 52 -10.34 16.10 -34.09
C LYS A 52 -11.46 16.91 -33.46
N ILE A 53 -12.14 16.37 -32.44
CA ILE A 53 -13.18 17.08 -31.70
C ILE A 53 -12.54 18.10 -30.75
N ILE A 54 -11.56 17.67 -29.96
CA ILE A 54 -10.83 18.54 -29.03
C ILE A 54 -10.16 19.71 -29.77
N GLU A 55 -9.54 19.46 -30.93
CA GLU A 55 -8.94 20.52 -31.76
C GLU A 55 -9.96 21.52 -32.32
N LYS A 56 -11.22 21.11 -32.53
CA LYS A 56 -12.29 22.06 -32.87
C LYS A 56 -12.72 22.89 -31.67
N GLU A 57 -12.78 22.28 -30.48
CA GLU A 57 -13.13 22.97 -29.24
C GLU A 57 -12.09 24.02 -28.86
N LYS A 58 -10.78 23.73 -29.02
CA LYS A 58 -9.67 24.66 -28.76
C LYS A 58 -9.74 25.94 -29.60
N LYS A 59 -10.33 25.90 -30.80
CA LYS A 59 -10.45 27.07 -31.68
C LYS A 59 -11.47 28.09 -31.17
N ILE A 60 -12.37 27.68 -30.29
CA ILE A 60 -13.39 28.54 -29.72
C ILE A 60 -12.79 29.24 -28.51
N SER A 61 -12.64 30.56 -28.59
CA SER A 61 -12.09 31.37 -27.51
C SER A 61 -12.92 31.23 -26.23
N HIS A 62 -12.25 30.98 -25.09
CA HIS A 62 -12.86 30.83 -23.76
C HIS A 62 -13.97 29.77 -23.68
N ASN A 63 -13.83 28.68 -24.46
CA ASN A 63 -14.77 27.58 -24.42
C ASN A 63 -14.53 26.67 -23.20
N HIS A 64 -15.41 26.75 -22.21
CA HIS A 64 -15.35 25.90 -21.03
C HIS A 64 -16.05 24.53 -21.21
N LYS A 65 -16.71 24.30 -22.35
CA LYS A 65 -17.37 23.01 -22.64
C LYS A 65 -16.40 22.06 -23.33
N SER A 66 -16.48 20.78 -22.96
CA SER A 66 -15.63 19.74 -23.53
C SER A 66 -16.42 18.46 -23.74
N LYS A 67 -16.15 17.75 -24.84
CA LYS A 67 -16.67 16.39 -24.99
C LYS A 67 -16.09 15.43 -23.94
N ASP A 68 -14.93 15.76 -23.37
CA ASP A 68 -14.38 15.12 -22.19
C ASP A 68 -15.12 15.62 -20.94
N THR A 69 -16.01 14.79 -20.41
CA THR A 69 -16.80 15.09 -19.21
C THR A 69 -15.94 15.29 -17.97
N LYS A 70 -14.80 14.60 -17.87
CA LYS A 70 -13.87 14.72 -16.74
C LYS A 70 -13.18 16.08 -16.77
N LEU A 71 -12.69 16.48 -17.93
CA LEU A 71 -12.10 17.82 -18.16
C LEU A 71 -13.14 18.93 -17.94
N GLU A 72 -14.37 18.77 -18.45
CA GLU A 72 -15.42 19.79 -18.25
C GLU A 72 -15.73 19.97 -16.76
N THR A 73 -15.81 18.87 -16.01
CA THR A 73 -16.04 18.92 -14.55
C THR A 73 -14.86 19.61 -13.85
N LEU A 74 -13.62 19.30 -14.22
CA LEU A 74 -12.44 19.97 -13.69
C LEU A 74 -12.49 21.49 -13.94
N ILE A 75 -12.81 21.90 -15.16
CA ILE A 75 -12.94 23.32 -15.52
C ILE A 75 -14.00 24.00 -14.66
N ASN A 76 -15.16 23.36 -14.47
CA ASN A 76 -16.23 23.89 -13.64
C ASN A 76 -15.78 24.07 -12.18
N GLN A 77 -15.08 23.09 -11.61
CA GLN A 77 -14.54 23.20 -10.24
C GLN A 77 -13.55 24.37 -10.07
N ILE A 78 -12.65 24.56 -11.05
CA ILE A 78 -11.70 25.68 -11.04
C ILE A 78 -12.46 27.02 -11.11
N ILE A 79 -13.46 27.13 -11.98
CA ILE A 79 -14.25 28.36 -12.14
C ILE A 79 -15.07 28.66 -10.89
N GLU A 80 -15.71 27.66 -10.29
CA GLU A 80 -16.46 27.80 -9.04
C GLU A 80 -15.55 28.30 -7.91
N LYS A 81 -14.36 27.71 -7.80
CA LYS A 81 -13.33 28.17 -6.85
C LYS A 81 -12.95 29.63 -7.07
N GLN A 82 -12.60 30.00 -8.30
CA GLN A 82 -12.20 31.37 -8.64
C GLN A 82 -13.29 32.42 -8.39
N LYS A 83 -14.56 32.01 -8.42
CA LYS A 83 -15.73 32.87 -8.14
C LYS A 83 -16.16 32.89 -6.67
N SER A 84 -15.76 31.89 -5.88
CA SER A 84 -16.27 31.69 -4.51
C SER A 84 -15.93 32.83 -3.54
N GLY A 85 -14.84 33.56 -3.75
CA GLY A 85 -14.36 34.61 -2.84
C GLY A 85 -13.86 34.09 -1.48
N ASN A 86 -13.86 32.77 -1.26
CA ASN A 86 -13.42 32.16 -0.01
C ASN A 86 -11.92 32.37 0.25
N ASN A 87 -11.52 32.36 1.53
CA ASN A 87 -10.14 32.61 1.98
C ASN A 87 -9.52 33.89 1.37
N ASN A 88 -10.20 35.03 1.53
CA ASN A 88 -9.75 36.33 0.99
C ASN A 88 -9.55 36.30 -0.54
N ASN A 89 -10.51 35.70 -1.27
CA ASN A 89 -10.46 35.56 -2.72
C ASN A 89 -9.24 34.77 -3.23
N ASN A 90 -8.84 33.73 -2.49
CA ASN A 90 -7.78 32.83 -2.93
C ASN A 90 -8.24 32.03 -4.17
N GLN A 91 -7.49 32.15 -5.26
CA GLN A 91 -7.78 31.50 -6.54
C GLN A 91 -6.87 30.30 -6.83
N LYS A 92 -5.99 29.95 -5.88
CA LYS A 92 -4.96 28.94 -6.08
C LYS A 92 -5.55 27.52 -6.05
N VAL A 93 -5.17 26.72 -7.04
CA VAL A 93 -5.59 25.32 -7.19
C VAL A 93 -4.38 24.47 -7.50
N LEU A 94 -4.20 23.39 -6.73
CA LEU A 94 -3.17 22.38 -6.93
C LEU A 94 -3.82 21.11 -7.52
N ILE A 95 -3.41 20.69 -8.71
CA ILE A 95 -3.97 19.54 -9.41
C ILE A 95 -2.91 18.44 -9.46
N PHE A 96 -3.21 17.25 -8.93
CA PHE A 96 -2.35 16.07 -9.02
C PHE A 96 -2.84 15.08 -10.07
N THR A 97 -1.90 14.54 -10.85
CA THR A 97 -2.11 13.40 -11.75
C THR A 97 -0.92 12.44 -11.66
N THR A 98 -1.12 11.16 -11.94
CA THR A 98 -0.04 10.16 -11.90
C THR A 98 0.87 10.25 -13.12
N TYR A 99 0.34 10.67 -14.27
CA TYR A 99 1.03 10.60 -15.55
C TYR A 99 1.47 11.98 -16.05
N MET A 100 2.71 12.07 -16.54
CA MET A 100 3.25 13.28 -17.14
C MET A 100 2.45 13.71 -18.37
N ASP A 101 2.10 12.77 -19.24
CA ASP A 101 1.32 13.06 -20.46
C ASP A 101 -0.04 13.68 -20.14
N THR A 102 -0.68 13.23 -19.04
CA THR A 102 -1.93 13.83 -18.54
C THR A 102 -1.68 15.25 -18.03
N ALA A 103 -0.58 15.50 -17.33
CA ALA A 103 -0.23 16.84 -16.86
C ALA A 103 0.00 17.81 -18.03
N GLU A 104 0.69 17.37 -19.08
CA GLU A 104 0.89 18.16 -20.31
C GLU A 104 -0.43 18.42 -21.03
N TYR A 105 -1.27 17.39 -21.16
CA TYR A 105 -2.61 17.52 -21.71
C TYR A 105 -3.43 18.57 -20.95
N LEU A 106 -3.49 18.49 -19.62
CA LEU A 106 -4.23 19.43 -18.80
C LEU A 106 -3.70 20.87 -18.94
N LEU A 107 -2.38 21.05 -18.97
CA LEU A 107 -1.75 22.35 -19.16
C LEU A 107 -2.19 22.97 -20.50
N GLU A 108 -2.15 22.19 -21.58
CA GLU A 108 -2.55 22.63 -22.92
C GLU A 108 -4.06 22.94 -22.99
N GLN A 109 -4.90 22.06 -22.43
CA GLN A 109 -6.35 22.21 -22.47
C GLN A 109 -6.83 23.42 -21.66
N LEU A 110 -6.24 23.68 -20.49
CA LEU A 110 -6.60 24.82 -19.66
C LEU A 110 -6.06 26.13 -20.27
N SER A 111 -4.81 26.14 -20.75
CA SER A 111 -4.23 27.32 -21.39
C SER A 111 -4.99 27.75 -22.64
N SER A 112 -5.38 26.79 -23.50
CA SER A 112 -6.17 27.07 -24.71
C SER A 112 -7.58 27.59 -24.41
N ARG A 113 -8.13 27.29 -23.24
CA ARG A 113 -9.47 27.72 -22.81
C ARG A 113 -9.47 29.04 -22.02
N GLY A 114 -8.34 29.73 -21.95
CA GLY A 114 -8.23 31.07 -21.41
C GLY A 114 -7.83 31.16 -19.94
N PHE A 115 -7.49 30.03 -19.31
CA PHE A 115 -6.87 30.06 -17.98
C PHE A 115 -5.44 30.61 -18.10
N LYS A 116 -5.20 31.72 -17.39
CA LYS A 116 -3.88 32.37 -17.30
C LYS A 116 -3.18 31.88 -16.04
N ASN A 117 -1.89 32.17 -15.90
CA ASN A 117 -1.11 31.89 -14.70
C ASN A 117 -1.10 30.40 -14.30
N ILE A 118 -0.93 29.53 -15.28
CA ILE A 118 -0.88 28.08 -15.09
C ILE A 118 0.55 27.56 -15.27
N ALA A 119 0.94 26.56 -14.48
CA ALA A 119 2.18 25.84 -14.66
C ALA A 119 2.00 24.35 -14.39
N MET A 120 2.91 23.54 -14.94
CA MET A 120 3.03 22.14 -14.59
C MET A 120 4.41 21.82 -14.03
N VAL A 121 4.48 20.83 -13.15
CA VAL A 121 5.71 20.26 -12.60
C VAL A 121 5.68 18.75 -12.75
N SER A 122 6.76 18.20 -13.28
CA SER A 122 6.94 16.77 -13.53
C SER A 122 8.37 16.32 -13.21
N GLY A 123 8.67 15.03 -13.34
CA GLY A 123 10.02 14.50 -13.15
C GLY A 123 11.04 15.03 -14.16
N GLN A 124 10.60 15.54 -15.31
CA GLN A 124 11.49 16.13 -16.33
C GLN A 124 11.78 17.61 -16.08
N GLY A 125 11.06 18.25 -15.15
CA GLY A 125 11.11 19.67 -14.89
C GLY A 125 9.71 20.30 -14.99
N ALA A 126 9.68 21.60 -15.21
CA ALA A 126 8.46 22.38 -15.08
C ALA A 126 8.23 23.31 -16.29
N LYS A 127 6.96 23.49 -16.67
CA LYS A 127 6.55 24.35 -17.81
C LYS A 127 5.52 25.38 -17.33
N ILE A 128 5.52 26.56 -17.95
CA ILE A 128 4.59 27.64 -17.61
C ILE A 128 3.73 27.94 -18.84
N GLY A 129 2.40 27.81 -18.70
CA GLY A 129 1.46 28.01 -19.80
C GLY A 129 1.82 27.18 -21.04
N ASN A 130 1.87 27.86 -22.19
CA ASN A 130 2.26 27.26 -23.47
C ASN A 130 3.74 27.49 -23.82
N ASP A 131 4.59 27.83 -22.84
CA ASP A 131 6.02 28.00 -23.09
C ASP A 131 6.66 26.65 -23.45
N PRO A 132 7.36 26.54 -24.61
CA PRO A 132 8.08 25.32 -24.97
C PRO A 132 9.28 25.03 -24.05
N ILE A 133 9.73 26.00 -23.25
CA ILE A 133 10.91 25.87 -22.39
C ILE A 133 10.55 25.07 -21.13
N ILE A 134 11.29 23.97 -20.92
CA ILE A 134 11.27 23.21 -19.68
C ILE A 134 12.28 23.82 -18.71
N HIS A 135 11.79 24.40 -17.63
CA HIS A 135 12.61 24.89 -16.54
C HIS A 135 13.01 23.73 -15.63
N LYS A 136 14.32 23.51 -15.48
CA LYS A 136 14.86 22.51 -14.55
C LYS A 136 14.68 22.92 -13.08
N ASN A 137 14.66 24.22 -12.82
CA ASN A 137 14.50 24.74 -11.46
C ASN A 137 13.01 24.86 -11.11
N ILE A 138 12.52 23.89 -10.34
CA ILE A 138 11.14 23.83 -9.87
C ILE A 138 10.86 24.91 -8.82
N GLU A 139 11.86 25.30 -8.02
CA GLU A 139 11.69 26.22 -6.90
C GLU A 139 11.13 27.57 -7.34
N PHE A 140 11.57 28.08 -8.50
CA PHE A 140 11.07 29.33 -9.08
C PHE A 140 9.55 29.32 -9.32
N ILE A 141 8.99 28.17 -9.69
CA ILE A 141 7.54 28.02 -9.92
C ILE A 141 6.82 27.89 -8.58
N LEU A 142 7.41 27.20 -7.61
CA LEU A 142 6.85 27.11 -6.25
C LEU A 142 6.85 28.47 -5.55
N GLU A 143 7.87 29.29 -5.73
CA GLU A 143 7.93 30.67 -5.22
C GLU A 143 6.83 31.56 -5.81
N ARG A 144 6.48 31.37 -7.09
CA ARG A 144 5.39 32.10 -7.76
C ARG A 144 4.00 31.56 -7.40
N PHE A 145 3.92 30.26 -7.12
CA PHE A 145 2.67 29.61 -6.72
C PHE A 145 2.34 29.83 -5.24
N ALA A 146 3.33 29.75 -4.35
CA ALA A 146 3.15 29.89 -2.91
C ALA A 146 4.14 30.89 -2.28
N PRO A 147 4.11 32.19 -2.67
CA PRO A 147 5.07 33.18 -2.20
C PRO A 147 5.03 33.42 -0.69
N TYR A 148 3.88 33.34 -0.02
CA TYR A 148 3.80 33.53 1.43
C TYR A 148 4.55 32.42 2.17
N THR A 149 4.32 31.16 1.78
CA THR A 149 5.02 30.02 2.39
C THR A 149 6.51 30.01 2.00
N LYS A 150 6.82 30.08 0.69
CA LYS A 150 8.17 29.85 0.16
C LYS A 150 9.13 31.02 0.29
N LEU A 151 8.63 32.25 0.12
CA LEU A 151 9.48 33.44 0.21
C LEU A 151 9.40 34.04 1.60
N PHE A 152 8.21 34.28 2.14
CA PHE A 152 8.06 35.02 3.39
C PHE A 152 8.35 34.17 4.65
N LYS A 153 7.90 32.91 4.71
CA LYS A 153 8.09 32.05 5.89
C LYS A 153 9.38 31.24 5.87
N GLU A 154 9.76 30.67 4.73
CA GLU A 154 10.92 29.77 4.65
C GLU A 154 12.26 30.50 4.51
N LYS A 155 12.30 31.74 4.01
CA LYS A 155 13.54 32.50 3.83
C LYS A 155 13.72 33.57 4.90
N GLU A 156 14.97 33.80 5.29
CA GLU A 156 15.36 34.91 6.15
C GLU A 156 15.66 36.16 5.31
N TRP A 157 15.00 37.27 5.64
CA TRP A 157 15.19 38.55 4.96
C TRP A 157 15.96 39.51 5.84
N VAL A 158 17.25 39.69 5.53
CA VAL A 158 18.12 40.62 6.27
C VAL A 158 17.65 42.05 6.02
N GLY A 159 17.26 42.76 7.08
CA GLY A 159 16.82 44.15 7.01
C GLY A 159 15.31 44.36 6.89
N PHE A 160 14.51 43.30 6.95
CA PHE A 160 13.06 43.40 7.17
C PHE A 160 12.76 43.34 8.66
N GLU A 161 12.20 44.41 9.21
CA GLU A 161 11.66 44.45 10.56
C GLU A 161 10.17 44.77 10.50
N LYS A 162 9.36 44.00 11.22
CA LYS A 162 7.91 44.26 11.33
C LYS A 162 7.66 45.60 12.01
N SER A 163 6.70 46.36 11.50
CA SER A 163 6.39 47.68 12.07
C SER A 163 5.82 47.58 13.50
N ASN A 164 5.13 46.48 13.82
CA ASN A 164 4.52 46.25 15.13
C ASN A 164 4.43 44.74 15.47
N ASN A 165 4.51 44.40 16.75
CA ASN A 165 4.51 43.01 17.23
C ASN A 165 3.13 42.34 17.23
N ASN A 166 2.05 43.10 17.10
CA ASN A 166 0.66 42.62 17.19
C ASN A 166 -0.05 42.50 15.83
N LEU A 167 0.69 42.53 14.71
CA LEU A 167 0.10 42.40 13.37
C LEU A 167 -0.39 40.97 13.12
N SER A 168 -1.47 40.84 12.37
CA SER A 168 -1.88 39.54 11.83
C SER A 168 -0.87 39.08 10.77
N SER A 169 -0.75 37.76 10.57
CA SER A 169 0.21 37.21 9.60
C SER A 169 0.00 37.70 8.16
N LEU A 170 -1.23 38.11 7.81
CA LEU A 170 -1.53 38.69 6.50
C LEU A 170 -1.07 40.16 6.40
N GLU A 171 -1.19 40.92 7.48
CA GLU A 171 -0.70 42.31 7.53
C GLU A 171 0.83 42.35 7.49
N GLU A 172 1.50 41.47 8.23
CA GLU A 172 2.96 41.31 8.16
C GLU A 172 3.41 40.97 6.73
N TYR A 173 2.66 40.11 6.04
CA TYR A 173 2.95 39.77 4.65
C TYR A 173 2.79 40.96 3.71
N ASN A 174 1.76 41.78 3.87
CA ASN A 174 1.55 42.98 3.05
C ASN A 174 2.69 44.00 3.26
N GLU A 175 3.17 44.19 4.50
CA GLU A 175 4.33 45.04 4.77
C GLU A 175 5.59 44.49 4.10
N TRP A 176 5.80 43.17 4.18
CA TRP A 176 6.91 42.51 3.50
C TRP A 176 6.86 42.68 1.98
N GLN A 177 5.68 42.63 1.36
CA GLN A 177 5.54 42.86 -0.08
C GLN A 177 5.98 44.27 -0.50
N ILE A 178 5.67 45.28 0.32
CA ILE A 178 6.10 46.66 0.08
C ILE A 178 7.62 46.76 0.20
N TRP A 179 8.19 46.21 1.27
CA TRP A 179 9.64 46.18 1.47
C TRP A 179 10.37 45.43 0.34
N LEU A 180 9.81 44.32 -0.14
CA LEU A 180 10.39 43.52 -1.23
C LEU A 180 10.47 44.32 -2.54
N SER A 181 9.48 45.19 -2.80
CA SER A 181 9.45 46.02 -4.01
C SER A 181 10.64 46.98 -4.12
N GLU A 182 11.20 47.41 -2.98
CA GLU A 182 12.30 48.36 -2.90
C GLU A 182 13.67 47.65 -2.85
N ASN A 183 13.74 46.49 -2.18
CA ASN A 183 15.01 45.83 -1.85
C ASN A 183 15.38 44.66 -2.77
N ASP A 184 14.39 43.93 -3.32
CA ASP A 184 14.66 42.77 -4.19
C ASP A 184 13.70 42.73 -5.39
N LYS A 185 14.15 43.37 -6.48
CA LYS A 185 13.41 43.43 -7.73
C LYS A 185 13.11 42.06 -8.34
N ARG A 186 14.01 41.08 -8.17
CA ARG A 186 13.85 39.75 -8.79
C ARG A 186 12.70 38.99 -8.14
N ASN A 187 12.68 38.95 -6.81
CA ASN A 187 11.60 38.27 -6.10
C ASN A 187 10.29 39.06 -6.22
N TYR A 188 10.34 40.39 -6.28
CA TYR A 188 9.16 41.20 -6.56
C TYR A 188 8.56 40.93 -7.96
N GLU A 189 9.38 40.74 -8.99
CA GLU A 189 8.92 40.34 -10.33
C GLU A 189 8.19 38.98 -10.31
N ASN A 190 8.61 38.05 -9.44
CA ASN A 190 7.92 36.77 -9.25
C ASN A 190 6.53 36.97 -8.64
N LEU A 191 6.39 37.88 -7.67
CA LEU A 191 5.10 38.23 -7.07
C LEU A 191 4.15 38.88 -8.08
N LEU A 192 4.67 39.69 -9.00
CA LEU A 192 3.87 40.33 -10.05
C LEU A 192 3.34 39.33 -11.10
N ASN A 193 3.97 38.17 -11.23
CA ASN A 193 3.58 37.12 -12.15
C ASN A 193 3.16 35.84 -11.39
N PRO A 194 2.07 35.86 -10.61
CA PRO A 194 1.68 34.74 -9.79
C PRO A 194 1.31 33.52 -10.63
N ILE A 195 1.37 32.34 -10.02
CA ILE A 195 0.78 31.12 -10.56
C ILE A 195 -0.44 30.78 -9.70
N ASP A 196 -1.57 30.58 -10.38
CA ASP A 196 -2.87 30.31 -9.76
C ASP A 196 -3.25 28.84 -9.91
N ILE A 197 -2.84 28.19 -11.01
CA ILE A 197 -3.11 26.77 -11.22
C ILE A 197 -1.78 26.04 -11.37
N LEU A 198 -1.51 25.11 -10.46
CA LEU A 198 -0.31 24.27 -10.50
C LEU A 198 -0.73 22.82 -10.75
N ILE A 199 -0.31 22.26 -11.87
CA ILE A 199 -0.48 20.84 -12.18
C ILE A 199 0.81 20.10 -11.79
N ALA A 200 0.70 18.99 -11.08
CA ALA A 200 1.85 18.27 -10.59
C ALA A 200 1.70 16.77 -10.77
N THR A 201 2.80 16.09 -11.09
CA THR A 201 2.91 14.66 -10.87
C THR A 201 3.30 14.37 -9.41
N ASP A 202 3.50 13.10 -9.07
CA ASP A 202 3.89 12.68 -7.71
C ASP A 202 5.23 13.27 -7.23
N VAL A 203 6.00 13.94 -8.10
CA VAL A 203 7.22 14.67 -7.73
C VAL A 203 6.97 15.77 -6.70
N LEU A 204 5.76 16.37 -6.67
CA LEU A 204 5.38 17.33 -5.63
C LEU A 204 4.50 16.74 -4.53
N SER A 205 4.31 15.41 -4.50
CA SER A 205 3.50 14.75 -3.46
C SER A 205 4.21 14.71 -2.09
N GLU A 206 5.55 14.85 -2.08
CA GLU A 206 6.38 14.83 -0.87
C GLU A 206 7.27 16.07 -0.75
N GLY A 207 7.78 16.32 0.46
CA GLY A 207 8.84 17.31 0.72
C GLY A 207 8.53 18.81 0.53
N GLN A 208 7.37 19.21 0.01
CA GLN A 208 7.05 20.62 -0.25
C GLN A 208 5.97 21.20 0.66
N ASN A 209 6.08 22.50 0.99
CA ASN A 209 5.06 23.30 1.67
C ASN A 209 4.38 24.21 0.65
N LEU A 210 3.05 24.10 0.49
CA LEU A 210 2.26 24.87 -0.47
C LEU A 210 1.00 25.46 0.19
N GLN A 211 1.13 25.91 1.44
CA GLN A 211 0.01 26.30 2.31
C GLN A 211 -0.75 27.54 1.82
N ASP A 212 -0.19 28.29 0.88
CA ASP A 212 -0.87 29.38 0.18
C ASP A 212 -2.08 28.87 -0.62
N CYS A 213 -2.02 27.63 -1.11
CA CYS A 213 -3.12 26.97 -1.80
C CYS A 213 -4.12 26.41 -0.79
N ASP A 214 -5.41 26.46 -1.11
CA ASP A 214 -6.48 25.93 -0.27
C ASP A 214 -7.31 24.83 -0.95
N MET A 215 -7.07 24.54 -2.24
CA MET A 215 -7.77 23.49 -2.96
C MET A 215 -6.79 22.52 -3.61
N VAL A 216 -6.90 21.23 -3.27
CA VAL A 216 -6.20 20.14 -3.96
C VAL A 216 -7.21 19.33 -4.77
N ILE A 217 -6.92 19.12 -6.04
CA ILE A 217 -7.70 18.27 -6.95
C ILE A 217 -6.86 17.06 -7.35
N ASN A 218 -7.28 15.87 -6.96
CA ASN A 218 -6.73 14.62 -7.47
C ASN A 218 -7.46 14.26 -8.77
N TYR A 219 -6.87 14.61 -9.91
CA TYR A 219 -7.42 14.27 -11.23
C TYR A 219 -7.41 12.76 -11.44
N ASP A 220 -6.37 12.08 -10.97
CA ASP A 220 -6.32 10.63 -10.89
C ASP A 220 -6.00 10.23 -9.45
N ILE A 221 -6.88 9.40 -8.87
CA ILE A 221 -6.70 8.96 -7.49
C ILE A 221 -5.63 7.87 -7.40
N HIS A 222 -4.66 8.06 -6.51
CA HIS A 222 -3.62 7.06 -6.29
C HIS A 222 -4.22 5.85 -5.56
N TRP A 223 -3.80 4.64 -5.92
CA TRP A 223 -4.21 3.41 -5.23
C TRP A 223 -3.74 3.33 -3.76
N ASN A 224 -2.78 4.17 -3.37
CA ASN A 224 -2.17 4.19 -2.05
C ASN A 224 -2.76 5.37 -1.28
N PRO A 225 -3.55 5.13 -0.21
CA PRO A 225 -4.16 6.21 0.55
C PRO A 225 -3.14 7.15 1.21
N VAL A 226 -1.96 6.65 1.55
CA VAL A 226 -0.91 7.48 2.16
C VAL A 226 -0.50 8.60 1.21
N ARG A 227 -0.38 8.31 -0.10
CA ARG A 227 -0.06 9.32 -1.11
C ARG A 227 -1.14 10.41 -1.19
N ILE A 228 -2.42 10.04 -1.05
CA ILE A 228 -3.53 10.99 -1.07
C ILE A 228 -3.48 11.91 0.17
N ILE A 229 -3.25 11.34 1.35
CA ILE A 229 -3.10 12.09 2.61
C ILE A 229 -1.89 13.02 2.53
N GLN A 230 -0.76 12.55 1.99
CA GLN A 230 0.43 13.39 1.79
C GLN A 230 0.19 14.54 0.82
N ARG A 231 -0.60 14.34 -0.24
CA ARG A 231 -0.98 15.38 -1.20
C ARG A 231 -1.84 16.46 -0.53
N LEU A 232 -2.83 16.08 0.27
CA LEU A 232 -3.62 17.03 1.06
C LEU A 232 -2.77 17.73 2.13
N GLY A 233 -1.90 16.97 2.80
CA GLY A 233 -0.92 17.48 3.75
C GLY A 233 0.15 18.40 3.13
N ARG A 234 0.10 18.72 1.83
CA ARG A 234 0.91 19.82 1.25
C ARG A 234 0.33 21.19 1.60
N ILE A 235 -1.00 21.27 1.71
CA ILE A 235 -1.75 22.48 2.02
C ILE A 235 -2.28 22.48 3.47
N ASP A 236 -2.56 21.28 4.00
CA ASP A 236 -3.05 21.08 5.36
C ASP A 236 -1.88 20.91 6.34
N ARG A 237 -1.36 22.05 6.82
CA ARG A 237 -0.23 22.11 7.77
C ARG A 237 -0.41 23.29 8.72
N LEU A 238 0.19 23.16 9.92
CA LEU A 238 0.27 24.25 10.90
C LEU A 238 0.90 25.51 10.26
N GLY A 239 0.26 26.66 10.46
CA GLY A 239 0.70 27.94 9.89
C GLY A 239 0.06 28.32 8.55
N SER A 240 -0.88 27.53 8.04
CA SER A 240 -1.69 27.93 6.88
C SER A 240 -2.50 29.20 7.16
N ILE A 241 -2.53 30.11 6.20
CA ILE A 241 -3.34 31.34 6.24
C ILE A 241 -4.81 31.09 5.89
N ASN A 242 -5.11 29.92 5.33
CA ASN A 242 -6.43 29.55 4.85
C ASN A 242 -7.28 29.03 6.00
N LYS A 243 -8.52 29.52 6.13
CA LYS A 243 -9.45 29.09 7.20
C LYS A 243 -10.07 27.73 6.92
N SER A 244 -10.19 27.38 5.64
CA SER A 244 -10.76 26.12 5.19
C SER A 244 -10.00 25.64 3.97
N ILE A 245 -9.85 24.34 3.86
CA ILE A 245 -9.20 23.66 2.74
C ILE A 245 -10.20 22.73 2.06
N TRP A 246 -10.01 22.47 0.77
CA TRP A 246 -10.86 21.61 -0.03
C TRP A 246 -10.03 20.54 -0.73
N GLY A 247 -10.51 19.29 -0.68
CA GLY A 247 -9.98 18.16 -1.44
C GLY A 247 -11.03 17.66 -2.42
N VAL A 248 -10.72 17.63 -3.72
CA VAL A 248 -11.60 17.09 -4.76
C VAL A 248 -10.96 15.83 -5.34
N ASN A 249 -11.68 14.70 -5.30
CA ASN A 249 -11.18 13.42 -5.81
C ASN A 249 -12.01 12.97 -7.01
N PHE A 250 -11.35 12.78 -8.15
CA PHE A 250 -11.98 12.19 -9.33
C PHE A 250 -11.91 10.67 -9.26
N TRP A 251 -13.07 10.04 -9.09
CA TRP A 251 -13.21 8.59 -9.11
C TRP A 251 -13.31 8.06 -10.55
N PRO A 252 -12.79 6.85 -10.82
CA PRO A 252 -12.99 6.21 -12.11
C PRO A 252 -14.48 5.92 -12.34
N SER A 253 -14.93 5.99 -13.59
CA SER A 253 -16.30 5.63 -13.97
C SER A 253 -16.65 4.20 -13.51
N ASP A 254 -17.92 3.95 -13.19
CA ASP A 254 -18.41 2.67 -12.66
C ASP A 254 -17.94 1.43 -13.45
N ASN A 255 -17.92 1.53 -14.79
CA ASN A 255 -17.46 0.44 -15.67
C ASN A 255 -15.99 0.04 -15.39
N ILE A 256 -15.13 1.03 -15.15
CA ILE A 256 -13.70 0.80 -14.88
C ILE A 256 -13.49 0.42 -13.41
N ASN A 257 -14.23 1.07 -12.50
CA ASN A 257 -14.13 0.78 -11.07
C ASN A 257 -14.60 -0.65 -10.74
N THR A 258 -15.57 -1.20 -11.49
CA THR A 258 -16.01 -2.60 -11.35
C THR A 258 -14.87 -3.58 -11.62
N TYR A 259 -13.98 -3.25 -12.56
CA TYR A 259 -12.82 -4.08 -12.90
C TYR A 259 -11.66 -3.89 -11.93
N LEU A 260 -11.35 -2.64 -11.56
CA LEU A 260 -10.20 -2.31 -10.73
C LEU A 260 -10.49 -2.40 -9.22
N ASN A 261 -11.75 -2.33 -8.80
CA ASN A 261 -12.17 -2.15 -7.40
C ASN A 261 -11.31 -1.10 -6.66
N LEU A 262 -10.92 -0.04 -7.36
CA LEU A 262 -9.91 0.91 -6.86
C LEU A 262 -10.46 1.69 -5.67
N GLN A 263 -11.66 2.22 -5.79
CA GLN A 263 -12.32 2.99 -4.73
C GLN A 263 -12.44 2.17 -3.44
N LYS A 264 -13.05 0.98 -3.55
CA LYS A 264 -13.23 0.08 -2.41
C LYS A 264 -11.90 -0.28 -1.74
N ARG A 265 -10.84 -0.54 -2.52
CA ARG A 265 -9.51 -0.84 -1.97
C ARG A 265 -8.89 0.35 -1.25
N VAL A 266 -9.00 1.56 -1.81
CA VAL A 266 -8.47 2.77 -1.18
C VAL A 266 -9.23 3.06 0.12
N GLU A 267 -10.55 3.02 0.11
CA GLU A 267 -11.40 3.28 1.28
C GLU A 267 -11.17 2.26 2.40
N GLN A 268 -11.04 0.97 2.07
CA GLN A 268 -10.72 -0.07 3.06
C GLN A 268 -9.34 0.13 3.69
N ARG A 269 -8.35 0.53 2.89
CA ARG A 269 -7.01 0.82 3.41
C ARG A 269 -7.01 2.09 4.27
N MET A 270 -7.77 3.12 3.90
CA MET A 270 -7.96 4.30 4.75
C MET A 270 -8.61 3.93 6.08
N ALA A 271 -9.65 3.10 6.07
CA ALA A 271 -10.34 2.69 7.29
C ALA A 271 -9.38 1.93 8.22
N ALA A 272 -8.58 1.02 7.66
CA ALA A 272 -7.53 0.34 8.40
C ALA A 272 -6.50 1.32 8.99
N MET A 273 -6.08 2.35 8.24
CA MET A 273 -5.17 3.39 8.75
C MET A 273 -5.79 4.19 9.91
N THR A 274 -7.06 4.57 9.80
CA THR A 274 -7.78 5.28 10.86
C THR A 274 -7.87 4.45 12.14
N LEU A 275 -8.12 3.14 12.03
CA LEU A 275 -8.12 2.22 13.19
C LEU A 275 -6.75 2.14 13.89
N VAL A 276 -5.67 2.25 13.13
CA VAL A 276 -4.29 2.25 13.66
C VAL A 276 -3.89 3.64 14.22
N GLY A 277 -4.83 4.60 14.23
CA GLY A 277 -4.65 5.92 14.84
C GLY A 277 -4.16 7.00 13.89
N ALA A 278 -4.23 6.80 12.57
CA ALA A 278 -3.95 7.88 11.61
C ALA A 278 -5.16 8.82 11.48
N GLU A 279 -4.91 10.13 11.53
CA GLU A 279 -5.95 11.13 11.25
C GLU A 279 -6.24 11.18 9.74
N VAL A 280 -7.48 10.87 9.37
CA VAL A 280 -7.99 10.92 7.99
C VAL A 280 -9.31 11.67 8.00
N ASP A 281 -9.56 12.47 6.97
CA ASP A 281 -10.85 13.17 6.82
C ASP A 281 -11.99 12.15 6.68
N LYS A 282 -12.92 12.17 7.63
CA LYS A 282 -14.11 11.30 7.64
C LYS A 282 -15.04 11.55 6.45
N ASN A 283 -14.97 12.72 5.83
CA ASN A 283 -15.75 13.09 4.65
C ASN A 283 -15.04 12.76 3.33
N PHE A 284 -14.01 11.91 3.35
CA PHE A 284 -13.29 11.48 2.14
C PHE A 284 -14.22 10.88 1.05
N SER A 285 -15.24 10.12 1.47
CA SER A 285 -16.26 9.52 0.61
C SER A 285 -17.47 9.13 1.45
N ASP A 286 -18.67 9.17 0.88
CA ASP A 286 -19.90 8.73 1.57
C ASP A 286 -19.83 7.25 1.98
N SER A 287 -19.25 6.38 1.13
CA SER A 287 -19.04 4.97 1.48
C SER A 287 -17.98 4.80 2.56
N PHE A 288 -16.94 5.64 2.60
CA PHE A 288 -15.94 5.63 3.67
C PHE A 288 -16.55 6.05 5.01
N LYS A 289 -17.38 7.10 5.02
CA LYS A 289 -18.07 7.55 6.22
C LYS A 289 -18.98 6.46 6.79
N ASN A 290 -19.75 5.78 5.95
CA ASN A 290 -20.58 4.66 6.36
C ASN A 290 -19.74 3.49 6.95
N ILE A 291 -18.55 3.22 6.40
CA ILE A 291 -17.63 2.21 6.95
C ILE A 291 -17.18 2.56 8.37
N LEU A 292 -16.94 3.84 8.66
CA LEU A 292 -16.57 4.31 10.01
C LEU A 292 -17.75 4.37 10.98
N ASP A 293 -18.96 4.66 10.48
CA ASP A 293 -20.15 4.81 11.32
C ASP A 293 -20.79 3.44 11.69
N ASP A 294 -20.58 2.38 10.89
CA ASP A 294 -21.08 1.01 11.13
C ASP A 294 -20.31 0.20 12.20
N ASP A 295 -19.47 0.86 13.00
CA ASP A 295 -18.47 0.29 13.93
C ASP A 295 -19.00 -0.51 15.14
N SER A 296 -20.21 -1.06 15.09
CA SER A 296 -20.72 -1.94 16.16
C SER A 296 -20.51 -3.44 15.92
N ILE A 297 -20.29 -3.94 14.69
CA ILE A 297 -20.13 -5.40 14.45
C ILE A 297 -19.33 -5.69 13.17
N ASN A 298 -18.01 -5.43 13.08
CA ASN A 298 -17.22 -6.09 11.99
C ASN A 298 -15.68 -6.16 12.05
N ILE A 299 -15.05 -5.93 13.20
CA ILE A 299 -13.59 -6.12 13.37
C ILE A 299 -13.13 -7.55 13.00
N LYS A 300 -14.03 -8.56 13.10
CA LYS A 300 -13.77 -9.94 12.67
C LYS A 300 -13.83 -10.20 11.15
N GLN A 301 -14.56 -9.41 10.36
CA GLN A 301 -14.50 -9.50 8.89
C GLN A 301 -13.34 -8.68 8.32
N GLN A 302 -12.91 -7.63 9.03
CA GLN A 302 -11.73 -6.81 8.71
C GLN A 302 -10.44 -7.65 8.61
N ASN A 303 -10.22 -8.62 9.50
CA ASN A 303 -9.03 -9.49 9.45
C ASN A 303 -8.98 -10.39 8.20
N LYS A 304 -10.13 -10.86 7.68
CA LYS A 304 -10.20 -11.66 6.44
C LYS A 304 -9.86 -10.85 5.18
N MET A 305 -10.18 -9.55 5.17
CA MET A 305 -9.81 -8.65 4.07
C MET A 305 -8.32 -8.32 4.05
N ILE A 306 -7.72 -8.19 5.23
CA ILE A 306 -6.27 -7.96 5.38
C ILE A 306 -5.48 -9.17 4.86
N GLU A 307 -5.97 -10.39 5.12
CA GLU A 307 -5.38 -11.65 4.62
C GLU A 307 -5.39 -11.76 3.08
N GLN A 308 -6.46 -11.28 2.44
CA GLN A 308 -6.60 -11.27 0.98
C GLN A 308 -5.74 -10.18 0.31
N MET A 309 -5.48 -9.05 0.99
CA MET A 309 -4.60 -8.00 0.45
C MET A 309 -3.10 -8.35 0.58
N GLN A 310 -2.69 -9.07 1.62
CA GLN A 310 -1.27 -9.45 1.82
C GLN A 310 -0.77 -10.44 0.76
N THR A 311 -1.62 -11.37 0.32
CA THR A 311 -1.23 -12.45 -0.61
C THR A 311 -1.03 -11.99 -2.07
N THR A 312 -1.43 -10.77 -2.42
CA THR A 312 -1.36 -10.27 -3.82
C THR A 312 -0.19 -9.31 -4.07
N TRP A 313 0.56 -8.90 -3.04
CA TRP A 313 1.46 -7.74 -3.10
C TRP A 313 2.97 -8.05 -3.01
N GLU A 314 3.38 -9.31 -2.87
CA GLU A 314 4.80 -9.63 -2.62
C GLU A 314 5.68 -9.83 -3.85
N ASP A 315 5.18 -9.65 -5.08
CA ASP A 315 6.03 -9.63 -6.27
C ASP A 315 5.94 -8.29 -7.02
N ILE A 316 6.90 -7.40 -6.71
CA ILE A 316 7.51 -6.44 -7.65
C ILE A 316 6.67 -5.19 -7.98
N GLU A 317 6.85 -4.11 -7.20
CA GLU A 317 6.99 -2.77 -7.80
C GLU A 317 8.27 -2.13 -7.25
N VAL A 318 9.24 -2.10 -8.15
CA VAL A 318 10.64 -1.70 -8.02
C VAL A 318 10.72 -0.23 -7.62
N ASN A 319 11.47 0.06 -6.55
CA ASN A 319 11.99 1.37 -6.11
C ASN A 319 11.06 2.57 -6.27
N ASP A 320 10.58 3.09 -5.14
CA ASP A 320 11.08 4.38 -4.66
C ASP A 320 10.94 4.43 -3.15
N GLU A 321 12.06 4.76 -2.49
CA GLU A 321 12.14 5.01 -1.07
C GLU A 321 11.10 6.05 -0.66
N THR A 322 10.14 5.64 0.16
CA THR A 322 9.62 6.35 1.34
C THR A 322 8.28 5.72 1.69
N LEU A 323 8.22 5.06 2.86
CA LEU A 323 7.18 5.21 3.90
C LEU A 323 7.22 4.03 4.88
N GLY A 324 7.95 4.23 5.98
CA GLY A 324 7.67 3.70 7.32
C GLY A 324 7.21 2.26 7.45
N PHE A 325 8.11 1.30 7.18
CA PHE A 325 7.93 -0.12 7.53
C PHE A 325 8.50 -0.48 8.92
N ASP A 326 8.95 0.51 9.69
CA ASP A 326 9.61 0.28 10.99
C ASP A 326 8.71 -0.47 11.99
N LYS A 327 7.38 -0.29 11.90
CA LYS A 327 6.40 -0.99 12.74
C LYS A 327 6.14 -2.45 12.34
N LEU A 328 6.61 -2.87 11.16
CA LEU A 328 6.49 -4.26 10.66
C LEU A 328 7.84 -4.99 10.66
N SER A 329 8.94 -4.25 10.75
CA SER A 329 10.26 -4.83 10.99
C SER A 329 10.34 -5.28 12.45
N LEU A 330 10.90 -6.46 12.71
CA LEU A 330 11.17 -6.98 14.06
C LEU A 330 12.20 -6.12 14.85
N GLU A 331 12.47 -4.87 14.45
CA GLU A 331 13.43 -3.98 15.09
C GLU A 331 13.02 -3.56 16.49
N GLN A 332 11.73 -3.32 16.76
CA GLN A 332 11.28 -3.08 18.14
C GLN A 332 11.60 -4.29 19.03
N PHE A 333 11.33 -5.51 18.56
CA PHE A 333 11.65 -6.73 19.30
C PHE A 333 13.16 -6.93 19.48
N ARG A 334 13.97 -6.57 18.46
CA ARG A 334 15.44 -6.62 18.54
C ARG A 334 15.98 -5.57 19.50
N ASN A 335 15.41 -4.38 19.54
CA ASN A 335 15.79 -3.32 20.45
C ASN A 335 15.38 -3.66 21.89
N ASP A 336 14.16 -4.17 22.11
CA ASP A 336 13.70 -4.67 23.40
C ASP A 336 14.62 -5.80 23.90
N LEU A 337 14.92 -6.79 23.04
CA LEU A 337 15.82 -7.90 23.36
C LEU A 337 17.24 -7.40 23.67
N ASN A 338 17.78 -6.47 22.90
CA ASN A 338 19.10 -5.90 23.16
C ASN A 338 19.13 -5.14 24.49
N ASN A 339 18.11 -4.33 24.78
CA ASN A 339 18.01 -3.59 26.03
C ASN A 339 17.94 -4.55 27.22
N GLU A 340 17.11 -5.59 27.14
CA GLU A 340 16.99 -6.57 28.22
C GLU A 340 18.23 -7.46 28.38
N LEU A 341 18.88 -7.83 27.27
CA LEU A 341 20.16 -8.54 27.32
C LEU A 341 21.23 -7.69 28.01
N ILE A 342 21.29 -6.38 27.76
CA ILE A 342 22.23 -5.46 28.40
C ILE A 342 21.91 -5.31 29.91
N ASP A 343 20.63 -5.13 30.26
CA ASP A 343 20.20 -4.91 31.65
C ASP A 343 20.36 -6.18 32.53
N LYS A 344 20.18 -7.37 31.95
CA LYS A 344 20.15 -8.65 32.68
C LYS A 344 21.20 -9.66 32.20
N VAL A 345 22.36 -9.22 31.67
CA VAL A 345 23.44 -10.11 31.16
C VAL A 345 23.80 -11.24 32.14
N ASN A 346 24.01 -10.89 33.42
CA ASN A 346 24.49 -11.86 34.42
C ASN A 346 23.44 -12.90 34.77
N TYR A 347 22.16 -12.53 34.73
CA TYR A 347 21.04 -13.44 34.93
C TYR A 347 20.98 -14.48 33.81
N TYR A 348 21.01 -14.05 32.55
CA TYR A 348 20.97 -14.96 31.40
C TYR A 348 22.23 -15.85 31.29
N ARG A 349 23.41 -15.37 31.70
CA ARG A 349 24.63 -16.20 31.77
C ARG A 349 24.60 -17.27 32.85
N SER A 350 23.82 -17.06 33.91
CA SER A 350 23.64 -18.03 35.00
C SER A 350 22.56 -19.07 34.70
N MET A 351 21.79 -18.88 33.62
CA MET A 351 20.74 -19.78 33.20
C MET A 351 21.34 -21.07 32.62
N PRO A 352 20.76 -22.25 32.91
CA PRO A 352 21.18 -23.48 32.25
C PRO A 352 20.98 -23.37 30.73
N ASN A 353 21.87 -24.01 29.96
CA ASN A 353 21.75 -24.12 28.50
C ASN A 353 20.57 -25.04 28.14
N ALA A 354 19.35 -24.57 28.30
CA ALA A 354 18.14 -25.31 27.97
C ALA A 354 17.42 -24.63 26.80
N LEU A 355 17.17 -25.38 25.72
CA LEU A 355 16.38 -24.96 24.55
C LEU A 355 14.87 -24.84 24.82
N TYR A 356 14.47 -24.89 26.09
CA TYR A 356 13.09 -24.92 26.54
C TYR A 356 12.84 -24.00 27.73
N THR A 357 11.67 -23.37 27.73
CA THR A 357 11.25 -22.42 28.77
C THR A 357 9.72 -22.44 28.88
N GLY A 358 9.13 -21.67 29.77
CA GLY A 358 7.68 -21.68 29.97
C GLY A 358 7.22 -20.59 30.92
N PHE A 359 5.90 -20.45 31.04
CA PHE A 359 5.28 -19.53 32.00
C PHE A 359 3.96 -20.12 32.51
N LYS A 360 3.49 -19.57 33.64
CA LYS A 360 2.24 -19.99 34.27
C LYS A 360 1.09 -19.08 33.85
N GLN A 361 -0.04 -19.65 33.45
CA GLN A 361 -1.26 -18.94 33.08
C GLN A 361 -2.36 -19.16 34.13
N GLU A 362 -3.25 -18.17 34.32
CA GLU A 362 -4.38 -18.29 35.26
C GLU A 362 -5.57 -19.09 34.70
N ASN A 363 -5.60 -19.35 33.38
CA ASN A 363 -6.64 -20.13 32.70
C ASN A 363 -6.19 -21.56 32.44
N ASN A 364 -7.12 -22.52 32.54
CA ASN A 364 -6.93 -23.99 32.53
C ASN A 364 -6.35 -24.64 31.25
N ASN A 365 -5.70 -23.88 30.35
CA ASN A 365 -5.20 -24.37 29.06
C ASN A 365 -3.72 -24.77 29.15
N GLU A 366 -3.41 -25.78 29.95
CA GLU A 366 -2.05 -26.33 30.02
C GLU A 366 -1.66 -27.00 28.69
N GLY A 367 -0.46 -26.69 28.17
CA GLY A 367 -0.03 -27.20 26.87
C GLY A 367 1.42 -26.88 26.50
N ILE A 368 1.80 -27.25 25.28
CA ILE A 368 3.13 -27.05 24.73
C ILE A 368 3.05 -26.25 23.43
N ILE A 369 3.85 -25.19 23.35
CA ILE A 369 4.10 -24.43 22.14
C ILE A 369 5.39 -24.97 21.52
N ALA A 370 5.38 -25.43 20.27
CA ALA A 370 6.55 -26.01 19.61
C ALA A 370 6.84 -25.31 18.29
N PHE A 371 8.13 -25.04 18.04
CA PHE A 371 8.64 -24.51 16.78
C PHE A 371 9.38 -25.61 16.02
N LEU A 372 8.85 -25.97 14.85
CA LEU A 372 9.27 -27.08 14.02
C LEU A 372 9.90 -26.56 12.72
N GLY A 373 10.92 -27.24 12.22
CA GLY A 373 11.57 -26.92 10.94
C GLY A 373 11.63 -28.12 9.99
N TYR A 374 11.50 -27.88 8.69
CA TYR A 374 11.60 -28.89 7.63
C TYR A 374 12.72 -28.50 6.64
N PRO A 375 13.65 -29.37 6.15
CA PRO A 375 13.75 -30.83 6.30
C PRO A 375 15.04 -31.32 7.00
N LYS A 376 14.92 -32.48 7.65
CA LYS A 376 15.96 -33.22 8.40
C LYS A 376 17.21 -33.69 7.62
N LYS A 377 17.32 -33.48 6.29
CA LYS A 377 18.48 -33.94 5.48
C LYS A 377 18.88 -32.96 4.37
N ASP A 378 19.72 -32.00 4.73
CA ASP A 378 20.98 -31.72 4.02
C ASP A 378 21.88 -30.84 4.91
N PHE A 379 22.64 -31.48 5.82
CA PHE A 379 23.54 -30.83 6.80
C PHE A 379 24.70 -30.02 6.18
N LYS A 380 24.72 -29.83 4.86
CA LYS A 380 25.73 -29.02 4.15
C LYS A 380 25.32 -27.57 3.93
N ASN A 381 24.02 -27.25 3.88
CA ASN A 381 23.52 -25.88 3.78
C ASN A 381 22.47 -25.65 4.88
N LYS A 382 22.79 -24.80 5.86
CA LYS A 382 21.96 -24.46 7.03
C LYS A 382 20.67 -23.69 6.66
N SER A 383 19.79 -24.27 5.85
CA SER A 383 18.52 -23.62 5.48
C SER A 383 17.36 -24.60 5.58
N TYR A 384 16.51 -24.42 6.59
CA TYR A 384 15.17 -25.01 6.60
C TYR A 384 14.33 -24.35 5.49
N LYS A 385 13.52 -25.14 4.80
CA LYS A 385 12.61 -24.69 3.74
C LYS A 385 11.29 -24.15 4.31
N TYR A 386 10.83 -24.72 5.42
CA TYR A 386 9.58 -24.34 6.08
C TYR A 386 9.75 -24.39 7.59
N PHE A 387 9.06 -23.46 8.27
CA PHE A 387 8.96 -23.41 9.73
C PHE A 387 7.49 -23.47 10.12
N GLU A 388 7.20 -24.11 11.24
CA GLU A 388 5.85 -24.30 11.75
C GLU A 388 5.81 -24.07 13.26
N LEU A 389 4.97 -23.15 13.71
CA LEU A 389 4.78 -22.83 15.12
C LEU A 389 3.40 -23.31 15.58
N ILE A 390 3.36 -24.20 16.55
CA ILE A 390 2.12 -24.83 17.02
C ILE A 390 1.93 -24.60 18.51
N TYR A 391 0.67 -24.58 18.96
CA TYR A 391 0.31 -24.65 20.38
C TYR A 391 -0.71 -25.76 20.57
N ILE A 392 -0.33 -26.80 21.32
CA ILE A 392 -1.15 -27.98 21.53
C ILE A 392 -1.40 -28.23 23.02
N ASP A 393 -2.56 -28.80 23.34
CA ASP A 393 -2.93 -29.23 24.69
C ASP A 393 -2.26 -30.56 25.06
N LYS A 394 -2.51 -31.05 26.28
CA LYS A 394 -2.03 -32.37 26.74
C LYS A 394 -2.60 -33.54 25.92
N GLU A 395 -3.72 -33.35 25.23
CA GLU A 395 -4.38 -34.38 24.43
C GLU A 395 -3.89 -34.40 22.97
N GLY A 396 -3.12 -33.39 22.55
CA GLY A 396 -2.59 -33.23 21.19
C GLY A 396 -3.51 -32.45 20.25
N ASN A 397 -4.52 -31.76 20.78
CA ASN A 397 -5.38 -30.87 20.01
C ASN A 397 -4.77 -29.46 19.95
N GLU A 398 -4.97 -28.76 18.84
CA GLU A 398 -4.51 -27.38 18.70
C GLU A 398 -5.33 -26.46 19.60
N VAL A 399 -4.67 -25.84 20.59
CA VAL A 399 -5.28 -24.82 21.46
C VAL A 399 -5.53 -23.55 20.67
N LEU A 400 -4.62 -23.22 19.76
CA LEU A 400 -4.73 -22.12 18.80
C LEU A 400 -4.51 -22.67 17.39
N SER A 401 -5.41 -22.32 16.47
CA SER A 401 -5.44 -22.88 15.13
C SER A 401 -4.47 -22.19 14.17
N ASN A 402 -3.88 -21.05 14.56
CA ASN A 402 -3.05 -20.21 13.71
C ASN A 402 -1.70 -19.85 14.38
N GLN A 403 -0.60 -19.97 13.64
CA GLN A 403 0.76 -19.62 14.10
C GLN A 403 0.87 -18.15 14.57
N LYS A 404 0.10 -17.23 13.96
CA LYS A 404 0.08 -15.82 14.36
C LYS A 404 -0.62 -15.59 15.70
N GLU A 405 -1.65 -16.38 16.03
CA GLU A 405 -2.29 -16.34 17.35
C GLU A 405 -1.33 -16.85 18.43
N VAL A 406 -0.52 -17.87 18.12
CA VAL A 406 0.53 -18.36 19.02
C VAL A 406 1.60 -17.28 19.26
N LEU A 407 1.98 -16.51 18.24
CA LEU A 407 2.93 -15.40 18.39
C LEU A 407 2.35 -14.22 19.19
N GLU A 408 1.10 -13.85 18.92
CA GLU A 408 0.40 -12.80 19.68
C GLU A 408 0.24 -13.21 21.14
N PHE A 409 -0.11 -14.47 21.38
CA PHE A 409 -0.17 -15.06 22.72
C PHE A 409 1.19 -14.96 23.43
N LEU A 410 2.28 -15.35 22.78
CA LEU A 410 3.63 -15.18 23.35
C LEU A 410 3.99 -13.71 23.60
N SER A 411 3.57 -12.79 22.72
CA SER A 411 3.84 -11.36 22.86
C SER A 411 3.11 -10.74 24.05
N ILE A 412 1.87 -11.16 24.33
CA ILE A 412 1.10 -10.69 25.50
C ILE A 412 1.73 -11.18 26.81
N HIS A 413 2.26 -12.40 26.81
CA HIS A 413 2.81 -13.04 28.00
C HIS A 413 4.34 -12.87 28.14
N LYS A 414 4.96 -12.03 27.32
CA LYS A 414 6.43 -11.87 27.24
C LYS A 414 7.08 -11.39 28.54
N GLU A 415 6.33 -10.66 29.38
CA GLU A 415 6.84 -10.10 30.65
C GLU A 415 6.64 -11.02 31.85
N LEU A 416 6.00 -12.20 31.67
CA LEU A 416 5.78 -13.13 32.76
C LEU A 416 7.07 -13.84 33.20
N CYS A 417 7.18 -14.08 34.51
CA CYS A 417 8.30 -14.84 35.06
C CYS A 417 8.35 -16.27 34.49
N ARG A 418 9.56 -16.74 34.14
CA ARG A 418 9.77 -18.13 33.73
C ARG A 418 9.23 -19.08 34.80
N TYR A 419 8.37 -20.00 34.38
CA TYR A 419 7.89 -21.10 35.18
C TYR A 419 7.84 -22.38 34.35
N VAL A 420 8.48 -23.43 34.84
CA VAL A 420 8.44 -24.79 34.31
C VAL A 420 8.23 -25.71 35.49
N ASP A 421 7.39 -26.74 35.34
CA ASP A 421 7.18 -27.73 36.40
C ASP A 421 8.53 -28.37 36.79
N PRO A 422 8.90 -28.39 38.09
CA PRO A 422 10.17 -28.95 38.55
C PRO A 422 10.44 -30.38 38.08
N ARG A 423 9.39 -31.17 37.81
CA ARG A 423 9.51 -32.54 37.27
C ARG A 423 10.06 -32.56 35.85
N ILE A 424 9.75 -31.54 35.06
CA ILE A 424 10.27 -31.38 33.70
C ILE A 424 11.69 -30.82 33.74
N ASP A 425 11.96 -29.85 34.62
CA ASP A 425 13.32 -29.33 34.84
C ASP A 425 14.28 -30.41 35.39
N ASN A 426 13.79 -31.38 36.18
CA ASN A 426 14.56 -32.53 36.67
C ASN A 426 14.68 -33.70 35.67
N GLY A 427 14.02 -33.62 34.51
CA GLY A 427 14.11 -34.64 33.47
C GLY A 427 13.39 -35.96 33.79
N GLU A 428 12.30 -35.93 34.57
CA GLU A 428 11.52 -37.13 34.85
C GLU A 428 10.95 -37.73 33.56
N LYS A 429 11.17 -39.03 33.35
CA LYS A 429 10.81 -39.69 32.09
C LYS A 429 9.31 -39.71 31.82
N GLU A 430 8.49 -39.89 32.85
CA GLU A 430 7.03 -40.00 32.71
C GLU A 430 6.37 -38.71 32.20
N THR A 431 6.84 -37.55 32.66
CA THR A 431 6.29 -36.24 32.26
C THR A 431 6.73 -35.85 30.85
N ILE A 432 7.99 -36.14 30.49
CA ILE A 432 8.51 -35.91 29.14
C ILE A 432 7.86 -36.85 28.11
N GLU A 433 7.63 -38.12 28.48
CA GLU A 433 6.90 -39.06 27.62
C GLU A 433 5.47 -38.60 27.36
N SER A 434 4.79 -38.02 28.36
CA SER A 434 3.46 -37.42 28.19
C SER A 434 3.45 -36.31 27.14
N LEU A 435 4.38 -35.34 27.22
CA LEU A 435 4.49 -34.24 26.24
C LEU A 435 4.84 -34.73 24.84
N SER A 436 5.74 -35.72 24.74
CA SER A 436 6.09 -36.37 23.48
C SER A 436 4.86 -37.06 22.86
N ASN A 437 4.02 -37.70 23.69
CA ASN A 437 2.79 -38.33 23.24
C ASN A 437 1.77 -37.31 22.73
N SER A 438 1.63 -36.14 23.36
CA SER A 438 0.76 -35.05 22.87
C SER A 438 1.22 -34.56 21.48
N LEU A 439 2.52 -34.37 21.28
CA LEU A 439 3.09 -33.99 19.98
C LEU A 439 2.87 -35.08 18.91
N ASN A 440 3.01 -36.36 19.28
CA ASN A 440 2.77 -37.48 18.37
C ASN A 440 1.30 -37.55 17.94
N LYS A 441 0.35 -37.35 18.88
CA LYS A 441 -1.09 -37.31 18.58
C LYS A 441 -1.44 -36.16 17.64
N TRP A 442 -0.79 -35.00 17.77
CA TRP A 442 -0.99 -33.89 16.83
C TRP A 442 -0.61 -34.26 15.39
N PHE A 443 0.54 -34.91 15.19
CA PHE A 443 0.94 -35.40 13.87
C PHE A 443 -0.06 -36.42 13.29
N GLU A 444 -0.61 -37.30 14.15
CA GLU A 444 -1.62 -38.28 13.74
C GLU A 444 -2.96 -37.64 13.37
N ASN A 445 -3.44 -36.66 14.15
CA ASN A 445 -4.67 -35.92 13.90
C ASN A 445 -4.61 -35.12 12.59
N LYS A 446 -3.46 -34.53 12.25
CA LYS A 446 -3.30 -33.84 10.95
C LYS A 446 -3.36 -34.79 9.75
N ILE A 447 -3.05 -36.07 9.94
CA ILE A 447 -3.11 -37.10 8.89
C ILE A 447 -4.53 -37.70 8.77
N LYS A 448 -5.33 -37.72 9.83
CA LYS A 448 -6.69 -38.27 9.85
C LYS A 448 -7.71 -37.33 10.51
N ASN A 449 -8.65 -36.79 9.74
CA ASN A 449 -9.92 -36.31 10.29
C ASN A 449 -10.99 -37.41 10.11
N VAL A 450 -11.57 -37.88 11.21
CA VAL A 450 -12.74 -38.77 11.21
C VAL A 450 -13.95 -37.92 11.60
N GLU A 451 -14.84 -37.64 10.64
CA GLU A 451 -16.19 -37.14 10.95
C GLU A 451 -17.14 -38.34 11.13
N LYS A 452 -17.98 -38.28 12.18
CA LYS A 452 -19.07 -39.24 12.40
C LYS A 452 -20.36 -38.62 11.86
N ASP A 453 -21.00 -39.28 10.89
CA ASP A 453 -22.33 -38.89 10.38
C ASP A 453 -23.38 -39.01 11.51
N GLU A 454 -24.54 -38.35 11.40
CA GLU A 454 -25.66 -38.34 12.38
C GLU A 454 -26.22 -39.73 12.78
N PHE A 455 -25.75 -40.80 12.13
CA PHE A 455 -26.08 -42.20 12.42
C PHE A 455 -24.92 -43.01 13.02
N GLY A 456 -23.82 -42.37 13.44
CA GLY A 456 -22.71 -43.02 14.12
C GLY A 456 -21.76 -43.83 13.23
N ASN A 457 -21.87 -43.73 11.90
CA ASN A 457 -20.95 -44.35 10.96
C ASN A 457 -19.76 -43.44 10.69
N GLU A 458 -18.55 -43.99 10.82
CA GLU A 458 -17.28 -43.31 10.54
C GLU A 458 -17.05 -43.27 9.03
N LYS A 459 -16.99 -42.06 8.44
CA LYS A 459 -16.61 -41.86 7.04
C LYS A 459 -15.26 -41.15 6.97
N SER A 460 -14.33 -41.76 6.24
CA SER A 460 -13.03 -41.15 5.93
C SER A 460 -13.20 -40.11 4.82
N THR A 461 -13.20 -38.83 5.18
CA THR A 461 -13.18 -37.72 4.20
C THR A 461 -11.86 -36.96 4.24
N MET A 462 -11.39 -36.53 3.06
CA MET A 462 -10.16 -35.75 2.87
C MET A 462 -10.07 -34.54 3.81
N SER A 463 -8.87 -34.29 4.34
CA SER A 463 -8.54 -33.20 5.27
C SER A 463 -8.86 -31.80 4.71
N ASP A 464 -8.98 -30.80 5.57
CA ASP A 464 -9.27 -29.41 5.16
C ASP A 464 -8.16 -28.81 4.29
N ALA A 465 -6.91 -29.26 4.45
CA ALA A 465 -5.82 -28.97 3.53
C ALA A 465 -6.06 -29.56 2.12
N GLY A 466 -6.64 -30.77 2.05
CA GLY A 466 -7.08 -31.40 0.81
C GLY A 466 -8.27 -30.66 0.17
N LYS A 467 -9.23 -30.17 0.96
CA LYS A 467 -10.38 -29.37 0.48
C LYS A 467 -9.94 -27.99 -0.06
N ASP A 468 -9.01 -27.31 0.62
CA ASP A 468 -8.50 -26.00 0.20
C ASP A 468 -7.69 -26.10 -1.12
N ILE A 469 -6.94 -27.19 -1.30
CA ILE A 469 -6.23 -27.50 -2.55
C ILE A 469 -7.20 -27.89 -3.67
N LEU A 470 -8.29 -28.62 -3.38
CA LEU A 470 -9.31 -28.98 -4.39
C LEU A 470 -10.05 -27.73 -4.91
N ASN A 471 -10.30 -26.76 -4.04
CA ASN A 471 -10.87 -25.46 -4.41
C ASN A 471 -9.89 -24.62 -5.25
N LYS A 472 -8.58 -24.64 -4.91
CA LYS A 472 -7.53 -23.97 -5.70
C LYS A 472 -7.23 -24.67 -7.04
N LEU A 473 -7.44 -25.99 -7.12
CA LEU A 473 -7.39 -26.78 -8.37
C LEU A 473 -8.57 -26.48 -9.29
N LYS A 474 -9.79 -26.32 -8.75
CA LYS A 474 -10.96 -25.85 -9.51
C LYS A 474 -10.79 -24.43 -10.06
N GLN A 475 -9.95 -23.61 -9.42
CA GLN A 475 -9.58 -22.26 -9.88
C GLN A 475 -8.38 -22.23 -10.86
N GLY A 476 -7.85 -23.38 -11.28
CA GLY A 476 -6.87 -23.45 -12.38
C GLY A 476 -5.45 -22.99 -12.04
N ASN A 477 -5.02 -23.11 -10.78
CA ASN A 477 -3.71 -22.60 -10.35
C ASN A 477 -2.55 -23.56 -10.71
N LYS A 478 -1.94 -23.37 -11.89
CA LYS A 478 -0.85 -24.21 -12.45
C LYS A 478 0.35 -24.42 -11.51
N LYS A 479 0.66 -23.46 -10.62
CA LYS A 479 1.79 -23.55 -9.68
C LYS A 479 1.64 -24.67 -8.64
N ILE A 480 0.41 -25.05 -8.28
CA ILE A 480 0.13 -26.09 -7.29
C ILE A 480 0.25 -27.48 -7.92
N ILE A 481 -0.14 -27.61 -9.19
CA ILE A 481 -0.03 -28.85 -9.96
C ILE A 481 1.44 -29.24 -10.17
N ASP A 482 2.30 -28.25 -10.45
CA ASP A 482 3.74 -28.48 -10.58
C ASP A 482 4.38 -28.86 -9.24
N LYS A 483 3.91 -28.30 -8.12
CA LYS A 483 4.36 -28.62 -6.75
C LYS A 483 4.06 -30.06 -6.32
N ILE A 484 2.85 -30.54 -6.62
CA ILE A 484 2.41 -31.91 -6.32
C ILE A 484 3.21 -32.94 -7.14
N LYS A 485 3.57 -32.59 -8.39
CA LYS A 485 4.41 -33.44 -9.24
C LYS A 485 5.85 -33.58 -8.76
N THR A 486 6.39 -32.58 -8.07
CA THR A 486 7.78 -32.59 -7.59
C THR A 486 7.97 -33.17 -6.19
N GLU A 487 6.98 -33.07 -5.30
CA GLU A 487 7.18 -33.31 -3.85
C GLU A 487 6.38 -34.49 -3.26
N GLY A 488 5.53 -35.16 -4.05
CA GLY A 488 4.78 -36.36 -3.65
C GLY A 488 3.43 -36.07 -2.97
N PRO A 489 2.67 -37.11 -2.55
CA PRO A 489 1.33 -36.95 -1.99
C PRO A 489 1.35 -36.21 -0.64
N ILE A 490 0.26 -35.47 -0.36
CA ILE A 490 0.10 -34.58 0.81
C ILE A 490 0.25 -35.33 2.13
N GLU A 491 -0.14 -36.61 2.18
CA GLU A 491 0.05 -37.49 3.34
C GLU A 491 1.52 -37.60 3.78
N SER A 492 2.46 -37.28 2.89
CA SER A 492 3.90 -37.33 3.17
C SER A 492 4.48 -36.04 3.76
N TYR A 493 3.71 -34.94 3.86
CA TYR A 493 4.23 -33.70 4.45
C TYR A 493 4.29 -33.77 5.98
N TYR A 494 3.26 -34.33 6.64
CA TYR A 494 3.16 -34.43 8.10
C TYR A 494 3.81 -35.69 8.72
N SER A 495 4.69 -36.38 7.98
CA SER A 495 5.42 -37.52 8.54
C SER A 495 6.47 -37.04 9.56
N LYS A 496 6.38 -37.54 10.80
CA LYS A 496 7.29 -37.27 11.93
C LYS A 496 8.78 -37.28 11.55
N ASP A 497 9.18 -38.12 10.61
CA ASP A 497 10.57 -38.29 10.19
C ASP A 497 11.14 -37.12 9.37
N LYS A 498 10.32 -36.12 9.01
CA LYS A 498 10.74 -35.00 8.16
C LYS A 498 10.87 -33.64 8.88
N TYR A 499 10.43 -33.53 10.13
CA TYR A 499 10.52 -32.30 10.93
C TYR A 499 11.56 -32.42 12.05
N ASP A 500 12.25 -31.30 12.30
CA ASP A 500 13.13 -31.10 13.46
C ASP A 500 12.44 -30.17 14.46
N LEU A 501 12.44 -30.55 15.75
CA LEU A 501 11.97 -29.68 16.84
C LEU A 501 13.09 -28.70 17.18
N ILE A 502 12.89 -27.42 16.89
CA ILE A 502 13.89 -26.36 17.06
C ILE A 502 13.86 -25.80 18.48
N THR A 503 12.68 -25.42 18.97
CA THR A 503 12.48 -24.92 20.34
C THR A 503 11.05 -25.20 20.79
N TRP A 504 10.82 -25.23 22.10
CA TRP A 504 9.49 -25.44 22.67
C TRP A 504 9.31 -24.69 23.99
N PHE A 505 8.08 -24.26 24.24
CA PHE A 505 7.65 -23.52 25.42
C PHE A 505 6.52 -24.28 26.12
N ILE A 506 6.49 -24.22 27.45
CA ILE A 506 5.45 -24.84 28.28
C ILE A 506 4.52 -23.75 28.80
N VAL A 507 3.23 -23.98 28.63
CA VAL A 507 2.17 -23.19 29.27
C VAL A 507 1.58 -24.05 30.37
N SER A 508 1.76 -23.63 31.62
CA SER A 508 1.35 -24.38 32.84
C SER A 508 0.31 -23.64 33.66
#